data_AF-W1F0F2-F1
#
_entry.id   AF-W1F0F2-F1
#
_cell.length_a   1.000
_cell.length_b   1.000
_cell.length_c   1.000
_cell.angle_alpha   90.00
_cell.angle_beta   90.00
_cell.angle_gamma   90.00
#
_symmetry.space_group_name_H-M   'P 1'
#
loop_
_entity.id
_entity.type
_entity.pdbx_description
1 polymer ?
#
loop_
_entity_poly.entity_id
_entity_poly.type
_entity_poly.pdbx_seq_one_letter_code
_entity_poly.pdbx_strand_id
1 'polypeptide(L)'
;MLKQVEIFTDGSCLGNPGPGGYGAILRYRGREKTFSAGYTRTTNNRMELMAAIVALEALKEHCEVILSTDSQYVRQGITQWIHNWKKRGWKTADKNQ
;
A
#
# COMPACT_ATOMS: atom_id res chain seq x y z
N MET A 1 -24.57 -2.88 -9.04
CA MET A 1 -23.24 -2.46 -9.52
C MET A 1 -22.40 -2.09 -8.31
N LEU A 2 -21.16 -2.57 -8.24
CA LEU A 2 -20.25 -2.22 -7.16
C LEU A 2 -19.85 -0.74 -7.26
N LYS A 3 -19.42 -0.16 -6.15
CA LYS A 3 -18.97 1.23 -6.10
C LYS A 3 -17.60 1.33 -6.77
N GLN A 4 -17.46 2.17 -7.79
CA GLN A 4 -16.15 2.47 -8.39
C GLN A 4 -15.44 3.54 -7.56
N VAL A 5 -14.29 3.20 -6.98
CA VAL A 5 -13.50 4.07 -6.11
C VAL A 5 -12.11 4.25 -6.71
N GLU A 6 -11.63 5.49 -6.73
CA GLU A 6 -10.27 5.82 -7.15
C GLU A 6 -9.41 6.04 -5.90
N ILE A 7 -8.21 5.45 -5.89
CA ILE A 7 -7.25 5.57 -4.79
C ILE A 7 -5.90 6.00 -5.38
N PHE A 8 -5.26 6.99 -4.77
CA PHE A 8 -3.91 7.43 -5.09
C PHE A 8 -3.05 7.30 -3.84
N THR A 9 -1.87 6.71 -3.95
CA THR A 9 -1.03 6.38 -2.78
C THR A 9 0.44 6.67 -3.03
N ASP A 10 1.08 7.25 -2.04
CA ASP A 10 2.52 7.52 -2.00
C ASP A 10 3.07 7.31 -0.58
N GLY A 11 4.35 6.99 -0.46
CA GLY A 11 5.06 6.79 0.79
C GLY A 11 6.53 7.21 0.67
N SER A 12 7.02 7.91 1.69
CA SER A 12 8.37 8.47 1.67
C SER A 12 9.08 8.31 3.01
N CYS A 13 10.41 8.30 3.00
CA CYS A 13 11.26 8.29 4.18
C CYS A 13 12.48 9.20 4.01
N LEU A 14 12.88 9.88 5.09
CA LEU A 14 14.08 10.73 5.15
C LEU A 14 15.38 9.92 5.33
N GLY A 15 15.28 8.62 5.59
CA GLY A 15 16.38 7.66 5.68
C GLY A 15 15.86 6.22 5.58
N ASN A 16 16.71 5.24 5.31
CA ASN A 16 16.28 3.86 5.06
C ASN A 16 17.06 2.83 5.91
N PRO A 17 16.74 2.65 7.21
CA PRO A 17 15.56 3.18 7.90
C PRO A 17 15.72 4.60 8.49
N GLY A 18 14.62 5.31 8.68
CA GLY A 18 14.55 6.66 9.26
C GLY A 18 13.10 7.13 9.47
N PRO A 19 12.89 8.39 9.88
CA PRO A 19 11.55 8.99 9.93
C PRO A 19 10.91 8.97 8.55
N GLY A 20 9.64 8.60 8.47
CA GLY A 20 8.91 8.51 7.22
C GLY A 20 7.41 8.65 7.40
N GLY A 21 6.69 8.74 6.30
CA GLY A 21 5.24 8.87 6.31
C GLY A 21 4.62 8.41 5.02
N TYR A 22 3.30 8.30 5.04
CA TYR A 22 2.50 7.96 3.86
C TYR A 22 1.43 9.00 3.60
N GLY A 23 0.94 9.04 2.37
CA GLY A 23 -0.22 9.79 1.94
C GLY A 23 -1.12 8.93 1.07
N ALA A 24 -2.42 9.01 1.27
CA ALA A 24 -3.40 8.38 0.39
C ALA A 24 -4.61 9.28 0.17
N ILE A 25 -5.11 9.30 -1.06
CA ILE A 25 -6.33 9.99 -1.46
C ILE A 25 -7.33 8.94 -1.95
N LEU A 26 -8.55 8.97 -1.43
CA LEU A 26 -9.65 8.12 -1.85
C LEU A 26 -10.77 9.01 -2.39
N ARG A 27 -11.18 8.79 -3.65
CA ARG A 27 -12.25 9.53 -4.32
C ARG A 27 -13.42 8.61 -4.64
N TYR A 28 -14.62 9.08 -4.28
CA TYR A 28 -15.87 8.41 -4.61
C TYR A 28 -17.01 9.43 -4.76
N ARG A 29 -17.69 9.42 -5.91
CA ARG A 29 -18.86 10.28 -6.21
C ARG A 29 -18.63 11.77 -5.87
N GLY A 30 -17.49 12.31 -6.30
CA GLY A 30 -17.14 13.72 -6.07
C GLY A 30 -16.76 14.07 -4.63
N ARG A 31 -16.67 13.09 -3.72
CA ARG A 31 -16.12 13.27 -2.38
C ARG A 31 -14.71 12.70 -2.31
N GLU A 32 -13.84 13.41 -1.62
CA GLU A 32 -12.46 13.02 -1.38
C GLU A 32 -12.24 12.78 0.12
N LYS A 33 -11.45 11.76 0.45
CA LYS A 33 -10.90 11.54 1.78
C LYS A 33 -9.39 11.42 1.66
N THR A 34 -8.66 12.10 2.54
CA THR A 34 -7.20 12.05 2.59
C THR A 34 -6.76 11.37 3.87
N PHE A 35 -5.75 10.51 3.77
CA PHE A 35 -5.12 9.82 4.89
C PHE A 35 -3.64 10.12 4.88
N SER A 36 -3.08 10.46 6.04
CA SER A 36 -1.63 10.62 6.20
C SER A 36 -1.24 10.44 7.65
N ALA A 37 -0.10 9.79 7.87
CA ALA A 37 0.53 9.67 9.17
C ALA A 37 2.05 9.52 9.02
N GLY A 38 2.78 9.85 10.10
CA GLY A 38 4.22 9.69 10.20
C GLY A 38 4.63 8.62 11.21
N TYR A 39 5.78 8.00 10.96
CA TYR A 39 6.42 7.01 11.83
C TYR A 39 7.87 7.44 12.09
N THR A 40 8.29 7.33 13.35
CA THR A 40 9.61 7.80 13.79
C THR A 40 10.77 7.00 13.19
N ARG A 41 10.55 5.70 12.91
CA ARG A 41 11.56 4.81 12.33
C ARG A 41 10.91 3.74 11.44
N THR A 42 11.02 3.89 10.13
CA THR A 42 10.45 2.99 9.11
C THR A 42 11.34 3.00 7.85
N THR A 43 10.89 2.38 6.76
CA THR A 43 11.57 2.35 5.45
C THR A 43 10.62 2.82 4.35
N ASN A 44 11.17 3.24 3.20
CA ASN A 44 10.37 3.74 2.07
C ASN A 44 9.31 2.71 1.65
N ASN A 45 9.74 1.48 1.39
CA ASN A 45 8.89 0.37 0.97
C ASN A 45 7.75 0.06 1.97
N ARG A 46 8.00 0.23 3.28
CA ARG A 46 6.96 0.06 4.30
C ARG A 46 5.92 1.17 4.23
N MET A 47 6.32 2.39 3.92
CA MET A 47 5.39 3.52 3.80
C MET A 47 4.56 3.45 2.51
N GLU A 48 5.17 3.04 1.40
CA GLU A 48 4.46 2.77 0.15
C GLU A 48 3.38 1.69 0.34
N LEU A 49 3.70 0.60 1.04
CA LEU A 49 2.71 -0.42 1.41
C LEU A 49 1.63 0.12 2.37
N MET A 50 2.03 0.89 3.39
CA MET A 50 1.11 1.43 4.38
C MET A 50 0.06 2.34 3.74
N ALA A 51 0.45 3.16 2.76
CA ALA A 51 -0.47 4.02 2.01
C ALA A 51 -1.62 3.21 1.38
N ALA A 52 -1.28 2.11 0.69
CA ALA A 52 -2.26 1.23 0.05
C ALA A 52 -3.13 0.49 1.08
N ILE A 53 -2.54 0.00 2.17
CA ILE A 53 -3.26 -0.70 3.25
C ILE A 53 -4.32 0.22 3.85
N VAL A 54 -3.93 1.41 4.30
CA VAL A 54 -4.85 2.34 4.98
C VAL A 54 -5.98 2.79 4.07
N ALA A 55 -5.70 3.06 2.79
CA ALA A 55 -6.71 3.45 1.83
C ALA A 55 -7.74 2.34 1.57
N LEU A 56 -7.29 1.08 1.47
CA LEU A 56 -8.15 -0.07 1.24
C LEU A 56 -8.96 -0.47 2.50
N GLU A 57 -8.37 -0.39 3.69
CA GLU A 57 -9.06 -0.64 4.97
C GLU A 57 -10.14 0.41 5.30
N ALA A 58 -10.05 1.60 4.71
CA ALA A 58 -11.07 2.62 4.84
C ALA A 58 -12.39 2.27 4.11
N LEU A 59 -12.35 1.34 3.15
CA LEU A 59 -13.54 0.86 2.44
C LEU A 59 -14.41 0.03 3.39
N LYS A 60 -15.70 0.37 3.49
CA LYS A 60 -16.65 -0.26 4.43
C LYS A 60 -17.49 -1.36 3.79
N GLU A 61 -17.33 -1.58 2.50
CA GLU A 61 -18.08 -2.54 1.71
C GLU A 61 -17.24 -2.93 0.48
N HIS A 62 -17.71 -3.92 -0.28
CA HIS A 62 -17.05 -4.33 -1.52
C HIS A 62 -17.13 -3.23 -2.59
N CYS A 63 -15.98 -2.89 -3.16
CA CYS A 63 -15.84 -1.85 -4.19
C CYS A 63 -15.03 -2.39 -5.37
N GLU A 64 -15.28 -1.83 -6.54
CA GLU A 64 -14.35 -1.89 -7.67
C GLU A 64 -13.36 -0.73 -7.51
N VAL A 65 -12.07 -1.04 -7.39
CA VAL A 65 -11.06 -0.05 -7.03
C VAL A 65 -10.07 0.13 -8.17
N ILE A 66 -9.81 1.38 -8.54
CA ILE A 66 -8.66 1.78 -9.34
C ILE A 66 -7.65 2.39 -8.39
N LEU A 67 -6.55 1.68 -8.14
CA LEU A 67 -5.46 2.16 -7.28
C LEU A 67 -4.26 2.56 -8.14
N SER A 68 -3.88 3.83 -8.04
CA SER A 68 -2.74 4.44 -8.73
C SER A 68 -1.59 4.70 -7.76
N THR A 69 -0.43 4.12 -8.05
CA THR A 69 0.81 4.32 -7.30
C THR A 69 2.01 4.22 -8.25
N ASP A 70 3.07 4.97 -7.98
CA ASP A 70 4.36 4.89 -8.66
C ASP A 70 5.36 3.94 -7.96
N SER A 71 5.00 3.41 -6.78
CA SER A 71 5.80 2.45 -6.03
C SER A 71 6.12 1.21 -6.87
N GLN A 72 7.40 1.05 -7.20
CA GLN A 72 7.89 -0.17 -7.83
C GLN A 72 7.78 -1.37 -6.89
N TYR A 73 7.91 -1.17 -5.58
CA TYR A 73 7.84 -2.23 -4.59
C TYR A 73 6.43 -2.83 -4.52
N VAL A 74 5.40 -1.99 -4.47
CA VAL A 74 4.00 -2.43 -4.51
C VAL A 74 3.69 -3.10 -5.85
N ARG A 75 4.13 -2.50 -6.97
CA ARG A 75 3.93 -3.07 -8.31
C ARG A 75 4.53 -4.48 -8.42
N GLN A 76 5.80 -4.66 -8.03
CA GLN A 76 6.47 -5.96 -8.10
C GLN A 76 5.86 -6.96 -7.09
N GLY A 77 5.51 -6.50 -5.89
CA GLY A 77 4.81 -7.28 -4.88
C GLY A 77 3.53 -7.90 -5.42
N ILE A 78 2.66 -7.09 -6.03
CA ILE A 78 1.38 -7.54 -6.57
C ILE A 78 1.55 -8.38 -7.84
N THR A 79 2.40 -7.96 -8.77
CA THR A 79 2.47 -8.60 -10.10
C THR A 79 3.38 -9.83 -10.17
N GLN A 80 4.35 -9.97 -9.25
CA GLN A 80 5.38 -11.02 -9.35
C GLN A 80 5.49 -11.89 -8.09
N TRP A 81 5.47 -11.28 -6.90
CA TRP A 81 5.94 -11.97 -5.69
C TRP A 81 4.82 -12.59 -4.85
N ILE A 82 3.71 -11.87 -4.66
CA ILE A 82 2.68 -12.24 -3.68
C ILE A 82 2.08 -13.62 -3.92
N HIS A 83 1.95 -14.06 -5.17
CA HIS A 83 1.45 -15.38 -5.52
C HIS A 83 2.38 -16.49 -5.02
N ASN A 84 3.69 -16.31 -5.21
CA ASN A 84 4.70 -17.26 -4.76
C ASN A 84 4.87 -17.22 -3.23
N TRP A 85 4.81 -16.04 -2.61
CA TRP A 85 4.83 -15.93 -1.15
C TRP A 85 3.65 -16.65 -0.52
N LYS A 86 2.43 -16.46 -1.03
CA LYS A 86 1.24 -17.20 -0.55
C LYS A 86 1.43 -18.70 -0.69
N LYS A 87 1.93 -19.18 -1.84
CA LYS A 87 2.21 -20.61 -2.09
C LYS A 87 3.27 -21.18 -1.12
N ARG A 88 4.24 -20.36 -0.70
CA ARG A 88 5.32 -20.75 0.23
C ARG A 88 5.02 -20.45 1.70
N GLY A 89 3.79 -20.08 2.04
CA GLY A 89 3.42 -19.74 3.41
C GLY A 89 4.19 -18.54 3.97
N TRP A 90 4.44 -17.54 3.13
CA TRP A 90 5.15 -16.29 3.44
C TRP A 90 6.62 -16.46 3.88
N LYS A 91 7.26 -17.55 3.45
CA LYS A 91 8.68 -17.83 3.70
C LYS A 91 9.54 -17.59 2.46
N THR A 92 10.75 -17.11 2.69
CA THR A 92 11.81 -16.99 1.68
C THR A 92 12.32 -18.37 1.25
N ALA A 93 13.08 -18.41 0.15
CA ALA A 93 13.69 -19.66 -0.33
C ALA A 93 14.74 -20.21 0.64
N ASP A 94 15.48 -19.31 1.30
CA ASP A 94 16.50 -19.67 2.28
C ASP A 94 15.83 -20.09 3.59
N LYS A 95 15.98 -21.37 3.92
CA LYS A 95 15.76 -21.93 5.27
C LYS A 95 16.99 -21.73 6.16
N ASN A 96 17.64 -20.58 6.11
CA ASN A 96 18.69 -20.26 7.08
C ASN A 96 18.02 -19.66 8.32
N GLN A 97 17.54 -20.57 9.16
CA GLN A 97 17.25 -20.34 10.57
C GLN A 97 17.78 -21.52 11.37
#